data_AF-A0AAD6UNP4-F1
#
_entry.id   AF-A0AAD6UNP4-F1
#
_cell.length_a   1.000
_cell.length_b   1.000
_cell.length_c   1.000
_cell.angle_alpha   90.00
_cell.angle_beta   90.00
_cell.angle_gamma   90.00
#
_symmetry.space_group_name_H-M   'P 1'
#
loop_
_entity.id
_entity.type
_entity.pdbx_description
1 polymer ?
#
loop_
_entity_poly.entity_id
_entity_poly.type
_entity_poly.pdbx_seq_one_letter_code
_entity_poly.pdbx_strand_id
1 'polypeptide(L)'
;FEKLNDSNYGTWKKLVKALLVRKGLWEVVSGDETLPIGSPNTKPVRAFRKRQAEAGAEIILHVEPSQLPFIEDDDPHVVWENLAAMHQARGMATRLTVRRQFWKLEKGELSVQAFI
;
A
#
# COMPACT_ATOMS: atom_id res chain seq x y z
N PHE A 1 -14.83 4.62 3.09
CA PHE A 1 -14.56 3.22 2.67
C PHE A 1 -13.73 2.54 3.76
N GLU A 2 -13.63 1.21 3.76
CA GLU A 2 -12.90 0.48 4.80
C GLU A 2 -11.43 0.92 4.87
N LYS A 3 -10.89 1.03 6.09
CA LYS A 3 -9.48 1.35 6.30
C LYS A 3 -8.59 0.18 5.87
N LEU A 4 -7.31 0.46 5.60
CA LEU A 4 -6.37 -0.57 5.19
C LEU A 4 -6.18 -1.62 6.29
N ASN A 5 -6.40 -2.88 5.93
CA ASN A 5 -6.07 -4.05 6.71
C ASN A 5 -5.31 -5.09 5.86
N ASP A 6 -4.98 -6.23 6.46
CA ASP A 6 -4.15 -7.26 5.82
C ASP A 6 -4.79 -7.91 4.59
N SER A 7 -6.11 -7.79 4.42
CA SER A 7 -6.87 -8.51 3.40
C SER A 7 -7.40 -7.63 2.27
N ASN A 8 -7.49 -6.31 2.48
CA ASN A 8 -8.24 -5.43 1.59
C ASN A 8 -7.38 -4.47 0.75
N TYR A 9 -6.04 -4.60 0.78
CA TYR A 9 -5.11 -3.68 0.09
C TYR A 9 -5.48 -3.43 -1.37
N GLY A 10 -5.90 -4.45 -2.13
CA GLY A 10 -6.25 -4.31 -3.54
C GLY A 10 -7.44 -3.37 -3.78
N THR A 11 -8.44 -3.38 -2.90
CA THR A 11 -9.60 -2.47 -2.96
C THR A 11 -9.24 -1.12 -2.38
N TRP A 12 -8.57 -1.10 -1.22
CA TRP A 12 -8.12 0.11 -0.56
C TRP A 12 -7.27 0.99 -1.49
N LYS A 13 -6.29 0.40 -2.19
CA LYS A 13 -5.41 1.10 -3.13
C LYS A 13 -6.19 1.87 -4.19
N LYS A 14 -7.25 1.27 -4.75
CA LYS A 14 -8.08 1.90 -5.78
C LYS A 14 -8.86 3.09 -5.22
N LEU A 15 -9.43 2.93 -4.02
CA LEU A 15 -10.27 3.95 -3.38
C LEU A 15 -9.45 5.13 -2.87
N VAL A 16 -8.30 4.90 -2.23
CA VAL A 16 -7.41 5.98 -1.80
C VAL A 16 -6.77 6.69 -2.98
N LYS A 17 -6.37 5.98 -4.04
CA LYS A 17 -5.94 6.64 -5.29
C LYS A 17 -7.03 7.55 -5.85
N ALA A 18 -8.27 7.08 -5.95
CA ALA A 18 -9.38 7.90 -6.43
C ALA A 18 -9.63 9.13 -5.54
N LEU A 19 -9.52 8.98 -4.21
CA LEU A 19 -9.62 10.07 -3.25
C LEU A 19 -8.52 11.13 -3.48
N LEU A 20 -7.26 10.70 -3.62
CA LEU A 20 -6.12 11.58 -3.85
C LEU A 20 -6.20 12.29 -5.19
N VAL A 21 -6.63 11.60 -6.26
CA VAL A 21 -6.88 12.21 -7.58
C VAL A 21 -7.96 13.29 -7.46
N ARG A 22 -9.08 13.00 -6.79
CA ARG A 22 -10.16 13.99 -6.59
C ARG A 22 -9.68 15.23 -5.82
N LYS A 23 -8.72 15.07 -4.91
CA LYS A 23 -8.12 16.18 -4.13
C LYS A 23 -6.94 16.86 -4.84
N GLY A 24 -6.54 16.40 -6.03
CA GLY A 24 -5.36 16.92 -6.73
C GLY A 24 -4.05 16.63 -5.98
N LEU A 25 -3.99 15.56 -5.19
CA LEU A 25 -2.83 15.17 -4.39
C LEU A 25 -2.06 13.99 -4.99
N TRP A 26 -2.65 13.31 -5.99
CA TRP A 26 -2.07 12.07 -6.53
C TRP A 26 -0.68 12.26 -7.13
N GLU A 27 -0.42 13.34 -7.85
CA GLU A 27 0.86 13.59 -8.53
C GLU A 27 2.04 13.67 -7.56
N VAL A 28 1.80 14.12 -6.33
CA VAL A 28 2.78 14.14 -5.24
C VAL A 28 3.07 12.72 -4.75
N VAL A 29 2.05 11.86 -4.67
CA VAL A 29 2.17 10.48 -4.20
C VAL A 29 2.74 9.54 -5.27
N SER A 30 2.44 9.77 -6.55
CA SER A 30 3.04 9.01 -7.65
C SER A 30 4.49 9.39 -7.93
N GLY A 31 4.94 10.54 -7.41
CA GLY A 31 6.27 11.08 -7.70
C GLY A 31 6.34 11.82 -9.05
N ASP A 32 5.21 12.03 -9.73
CA ASP A 32 5.15 12.79 -10.98
C ASP A 32 5.44 14.29 -10.75
N GLU A 33 5.06 14.80 -9.57
CA GLU A 33 5.41 16.15 -9.12
C GLU A 33 6.61 16.09 -8.17
N THR A 34 7.73 16.63 -8.62
CA THR A 34 8.97 16.70 -7.83
C THR A 34 9.10 18.03 -7.09
N LEU A 35 9.86 18.03 -5.99
CA LEU A 35 10.17 19.25 -5.23
C LEU A 35 10.67 20.36 -6.16
N PRO A 36 10.01 21.55 -6.18
CA PRO A 36 10.46 22.66 -7.02
C PRO A 36 11.87 23.12 -6.65
N ILE A 37 12.65 23.50 -7.67
CA ILE A 37 13.99 24.07 -7.48
C ILE A 37 13.84 25.46 -6.82
N GLY A 38 14.37 25.62 -5.61
CA GLY A 38 14.33 26.87 -4.88
C GLY A 38 14.70 26.73 -3.41
N SER A 39 14.81 27.86 -2.71
CA SER A 39 15.01 27.82 -1.26
C SER A 39 13.76 27.29 -0.55
N PRO A 40 13.90 26.68 0.65
CA PRO A 40 12.77 26.13 1.42
C PRO A 40 11.63 27.12 1.68
N ASN A 41 11.95 28.42 1.69
CA ASN A 41 11.02 29.51 1.97
C ASN A 41 10.46 30.18 0.71
N THR A 42 10.65 29.59 -0.47
CA THR A 42 9.95 30.05 -1.66
C THR A 42 8.48 29.61 -1.61
N LYS A 43 7.59 30.44 -2.19
CA LYS A 43 6.17 30.12 -2.32
C LYS A 43 5.91 28.73 -2.96
N PRO A 44 6.56 28.35 -4.08
CA PRO A 44 6.36 27.02 -4.68
C PRO A 44 6.79 25.87 -3.77
N VAL A 45 7.96 25.96 -3.10
CA VAL A 45 8.44 24.89 -2.21
C VAL A 45 7.51 24.70 -1.01
N ARG A 46 7.03 25.79 -0.40
CA ARG A 46 6.05 25.68 0.71
C ARG A 46 4.71 25.09 0.25
N ALA A 47 4.23 25.47 -0.93
CA ALA A 47 2.99 24.93 -1.48
C ALA A 47 3.09 23.42 -1.75
N PHE A 48 4.22 22.97 -2.31
CA PHE A 48 4.51 21.56 -2.51
C PHE A 48 4.54 20.79 -1.19
N ARG A 49 5.29 21.27 -0.19
CA ARG A 49 5.37 20.64 1.15
C ARG A 49 4.01 20.54 1.83
N LYS A 50 3.15 21.56 1.69
CA LYS A 50 1.78 21.52 2.21
C LYS A 50 0.97 20.41 1.57
N ARG A 51 1.07 20.25 0.24
CA ARG A 51 0.40 19.16 -0.50
C ARG A 51 0.97 17.78 -0.13
N GLN A 52 2.28 17.65 0.08
CA GLN A 52 2.90 16.43 0.62
C GLN A 52 2.29 16.06 1.98
N ALA A 53 2.26 17.01 2.92
CA ALA A 53 1.72 16.77 4.26
C ALA A 53 0.22 16.40 4.20
N GLU A 54 -0.57 17.08 3.35
CA GLU A 54 -1.98 16.75 3.13
C GLU A 54 -2.14 15.34 2.54
N ALA A 55 -1.34 14.97 1.54
CA ALA A 55 -1.39 13.64 0.95
C ALA A 55 -1.03 12.54 1.96
N GLY A 56 0.02 12.74 2.76
CA GLY A 56 0.42 11.83 3.84
C GLY A 56 -0.68 11.66 4.87
N ALA A 57 -1.29 12.77 5.32
CA ALA A 57 -2.41 12.74 6.26
C ALA A 57 -3.61 11.95 5.71
N GLU A 58 -3.98 12.15 4.44
CA GLU A 58 -5.07 11.39 3.81
C GLU A 58 -4.78 9.89 3.78
N ILE A 59 -3.54 9.49 3.47
CA ILE A 59 -3.15 8.08 3.48
C ILE A 59 -3.28 7.51 4.90
N ILE A 60 -2.65 8.15 5.89
CA ILE A 60 -2.63 7.71 7.29
C ILE A 60 -4.04 7.59 7.88
N LEU A 61 -4.92 8.56 7.61
CA LEU A 61 -6.31 8.55 8.11
C LEU A 61 -7.13 7.36 7.59
N HIS A 62 -6.73 6.80 6.44
CA HIS A 62 -7.35 5.63 5.83
C HIS A 62 -6.62 4.32 6.13
N VAL A 63 -5.67 4.31 7.06
CA VAL A 63 -4.97 3.10 7.51
C VAL A 63 -5.43 2.72 8.91
N GLU A 64 -5.56 1.42 9.19
CA GLU A 64 -5.86 0.95 10.55
C GLU A 64 -4.68 1.19 11.50
N PRO A 65 -4.93 1.49 12.79
CA PRO A 65 -3.86 1.71 13.77
C PRO A 65 -2.83 0.58 13.85
N SER A 66 -3.25 -0.67 13.58
CA SER A 66 -2.38 -1.85 13.57
C SER A 66 -1.30 -1.81 12.49
N GLN A 67 -1.52 -1.06 11.41
CA GLN A 67 -0.58 -0.93 10.29
C GLN A 67 0.26 0.36 10.37
N LEU A 68 -0.09 1.31 11.25
CA LEU A 68 0.64 2.57 11.41
C LEU A 68 2.11 2.42 11.83
N PRO A 69 2.51 1.45 12.68
CA PRO A 69 3.92 1.26 13.03
C PRO A 69 4.83 0.95 11.84
N PHE A 70 4.27 0.55 10.69
CA PHE A 70 5.04 0.30 9.47
C PHE A 70 5.19 1.56 8.59
N ILE A 71 4.62 2.68 9.01
CA ILE A 71 4.65 3.98 8.32
C ILE A 71 5.55 4.91 9.14
N GLU A 72 6.84 4.91 8.84
CA GLU A 72 7.86 5.71 9.57
C GLU A 72 8.33 6.95 8.80
N ASP A 73 7.95 7.09 7.52
CA ASP A 73 8.41 8.17 6.64
C ASP A 73 7.37 9.30 6.51
N ASP A 74 7.84 10.54 6.39
CA ASP A 74 7.02 11.73 6.18
C ASP A 74 6.69 11.95 4.70
N ASP A 75 7.45 11.35 3.77
CA ASP A 75 7.19 11.44 2.34
C ASP A 75 6.06 10.49 1.92
N PRO A 76 4.90 11.02 1.49
CA PRO A 76 3.76 10.20 1.11
C PRO A 76 4.04 9.26 -0.06
N HIS A 77 5.01 9.56 -0.92
CA HIS A 77 5.44 8.65 -1.99
C HIS A 77 6.11 7.40 -1.41
N VAL A 78 7.06 7.59 -0.48
CA VAL A 78 7.77 6.49 0.19
C VAL A 78 6.78 5.64 0.99
N VAL A 79 5.87 6.27 1.73
CA VAL A 79 4.81 5.58 2.47
C VAL A 79 3.95 4.72 1.54
N TRP A 80 3.54 5.26 0.39
CA TRP A 80 2.72 4.54 -0.57
C TRP A 80 3.42 3.31 -1.14
N GLU A 81 4.69 3.44 -1.53
CA GLU A 81 5.50 2.34 -2.04
C GLU A 81 5.78 1.27 -0.98
N ASN A 82 6.05 1.67 0.27
CA ASN A 82 6.25 0.73 1.38
C ASN A 82 5.00 -0.12 1.63
N LEU A 83 3.82 0.52 1.67
CA LEU A 83 2.55 -0.20 1.79
C LEU A 83 2.33 -1.14 0.60
N ALA A 84 2.67 -0.72 -0.61
CA ALA A 84 2.58 -1.57 -1.80
C ALA A 84 3.49 -2.80 -1.70
N ALA A 85 4.76 -2.62 -1.32
CA ALA A 85 5.72 -3.70 -1.20
C ALA A 85 5.30 -4.71 -0.13
N MET A 86 4.88 -4.24 1.06
CA MET A 86 4.43 -5.10 2.15
C MET A 86 3.24 -5.99 1.76
N HIS A 87 2.19 -5.42 1.17
CA HIS A 87 1.00 -6.18 0.83
C HIS A 87 1.20 -7.07 -0.41
N GLN A 88 2.08 -6.70 -1.35
CA GLN A 88 2.47 -7.60 -2.43
C GLN A 88 3.24 -8.82 -1.92
N ALA A 89 4.23 -8.61 -1.03
CA ALA A 89 4.99 -9.69 -0.42
C ALA A 89 4.08 -10.65 0.38
N ARG A 90 3.17 -10.10 1.21
CA ARG A 90 2.17 -10.90 1.94
C ARG A 90 1.25 -11.66 0.99
N GLY A 91 0.73 -11.03 -0.06
CA GLY A 91 -0.11 -11.68 -1.07
C GLY A 91 0.59 -12.85 -1.77
N MET A 92 1.88 -12.72 -2.08
CA MET A 92 2.68 -13.80 -2.64
C MET A 92 2.87 -14.96 -1.66
N ALA A 93 3.20 -14.67 -0.39
CA ALA A 93 3.35 -15.69 0.64
C ALA A 93 2.06 -16.50 0.85
N THR A 94 0.91 -15.82 0.94
CA THR A 94 -0.40 -16.47 1.06
C THR A 94 -0.68 -17.40 -0.12
N ARG A 95 -0.43 -16.94 -1.37
CA ARG A 95 -0.61 -17.76 -2.57
C ARG A 95 0.28 -19.01 -2.56
N LEU A 96 1.53 -18.90 -2.11
CA LEU A 96 2.44 -20.04 -2.01
C LEU A 96 2.00 -21.04 -0.94
N THR A 97 1.51 -20.56 0.21
CA THR A 97 0.99 -21.41 1.28
C THR A 97 -0.24 -22.19 0.82
N VAL A 98 -1.21 -21.51 0.20
CA VAL A 98 -2.41 -22.15 -0.37
C VAL A 98 -2.01 -23.19 -1.43
N ARG A 99 -1.07 -22.84 -2.33
CA ARG A 99 -0.55 -23.79 -3.32
C ARG A 99 0.05 -25.03 -2.64
N ARG A 100 0.94 -24.86 -1.65
CA ARG A 100 1.53 -25.99 -0.91
C ARG A 100 0.47 -26.85 -0.22
N GLN A 101 -0.57 -26.26 0.36
CA GLN A 101 -1.68 -27.01 0.96
C GLN A 101 -2.43 -27.83 -0.08
N PHE A 102 -2.73 -27.24 -1.24
CA PHE A 102 -3.35 -27.94 -2.36
C PHE A 102 -2.52 -29.16 -2.82
N TRP A 103 -1.22 -28.99 -3.06
CA TRP A 103 -0.33 -30.11 -3.42
C TRP A 103 -0.22 -31.18 -2.32
N LYS A 104 -0.33 -30.79 -1.05
CA LYS A 104 -0.37 -31.76 0.06
C LYS A 104 -1.68 -32.55 0.08
N LEU A 105 -2.81 -31.91 -0.20
CA LEU A 105 -4.10 -32.59 -0.32
C LEU A 105 -4.10 -33.56 -1.50
N GLU A 106 -3.63 -33.13 -2.68
CA GLU A 106 -3.51 -33.97 -3.87
C GLU A 106 -2.60 -35.20 -3.63
N LYS A 107 -1.45 -35.01 -2.98
CA LYS A 107 -0.57 -36.13 -2.60
C LYS A 107 -1.16 -37.03 -1.52
N GLY A 108 -1.97 -36.47 -0.62
CA GLY A 108 -2.71 -37.21 0.40
C GLY A 108 -3.77 -38.12 -0.22
N GLU A 109 -4.52 -37.63 -1.21
CA GLU A 109 -5.52 -38.42 -1.94
C GLU A 109 -4.88 -39.53 -2.79
N LEU A 110 -3.74 -39.26 -3.44
CA LEU A 110 -2.97 -40.27 -4.17
C LEU A 110 -2.37 -41.35 -3.25
N SER A 111 -2.05 -41.02 -1.99
CA SER A 111 -1.53 -41.98 -1.00
C SER A 111 -2.60 -42.93 -0.46
N VAL A 112 -3.88 -42.53 -0.44
CA VAL A 112 -4.97 -43.38 0.07
C VAL A 112 -5.44 -44.38 -1.00
N GLN A 113 -5.31 -44.04 -2.29
CA GLN A 113 -5.64 -44.95 -3.39
C GLN A 113 -4.58 -46.02 -3.69
N ALA A 114 -3.39 -45.93 -3.08
CA ALA A 114 -2.31 -46.92 -3.27
C ALA A 114 -2.38 -48.14 -2.32
N PHE A 115 -3.45 -48.25 -1.50
CA PHE A 115 -3.62 -49.32 -0.50
C PHE A 115 -4.96 -50.08 -0.62
N ILE A 116 -5.63 -50.05 -1.77
CA ILE A 116 -6.83 -50.88 -2.04
C ILE A 116 -6.52 -51.88 -3.14
#